data_AF-A0A0L0M520-F1
#
_entry.id   AF-A0A0L0M520-F1
#
_cell.length_a   1.000
_cell.length_b   1.000
_cell.length_c   1.000
_cell.angle_alpha   90.00
_cell.angle_beta   90.00
_cell.angle_gamma   90.00
#
_symmetry.space_group_name_H-M   'P 1'
#
loop_
_entity.id
_entity.type
_entity.pdbx_description
1 polymer ?
#
loop_
_entity_poly.entity_id
_entity_poly.type
_entity_poly.pdbx_seq_one_letter_code
_entity_poly.pdbx_strand_id
1 'polypeptide(L)'
;MTRGTSDTPLPKGIHRIFALPDADLSALWDSIVMDESDKEQLLAQAIANFTVRAKVDRSVIPMHEVILLVGPPGTGKTSLAKGLASQVAKVFKGVKLRLLEVDPHGLTSSAMGKTQRAVADLFSQSIAEAAMTGPTIVLLDEVETLAADRSKLSLEANPVDVHRATDAVLGPAHI
;
A
#
# COMPACT_ATOMS: atom_id res chain seq x y z
N MET A 1 16.27 -6.34 -27.45
CA MET A 1 14.83 -6.61 -27.68
C MET A 1 14.04 -5.52 -26.99
N THR A 2 13.27 -4.78 -27.76
CA THR A 2 12.68 -3.47 -27.44
C THR A 2 11.61 -3.55 -26.35
N ARG A 3 11.82 -2.86 -25.21
CA ARG A 3 10.79 -2.61 -24.20
C ARG A 3 9.67 -1.78 -24.84
N GLY A 4 8.51 -2.38 -25.04
CA GLY A 4 7.28 -1.66 -25.34
C GLY A 4 6.80 -0.95 -24.09
N THR A 5 7.08 0.34 -23.96
CA THR A 5 6.34 1.22 -23.07
C THR A 5 5.00 1.51 -23.74
N SER A 6 3.95 0.77 -23.35
CA SER A 6 2.58 1.19 -23.64
C SER A 6 2.35 2.52 -22.93
N ASP A 7 2.22 3.60 -23.70
CA ASP A 7 1.99 4.98 -23.24
C ASP A 7 0.54 5.18 -22.77
N THR A 8 0.05 4.25 -21.95
CA THR A 8 -1.24 4.39 -21.29
C THR A 8 -1.01 5.24 -20.04
N PRO A 9 -1.67 6.40 -19.91
CA PRO A 9 -1.52 7.23 -18.72
C PRO A 9 -1.88 6.42 -17.48
N LEU A 10 -1.00 6.45 -16.48
CA LEU A 10 -1.25 5.77 -15.22
C LEU A 10 -2.46 6.39 -14.51
N PRO A 11 -3.23 5.60 -13.74
CA PRO A 11 -4.30 6.14 -12.90
C PRO A 11 -3.75 7.23 -11.97
N LYS A 12 -4.57 8.24 -11.71
CA LYS A 12 -4.18 9.40 -10.91
C LYS A 12 -3.69 8.96 -9.52
N GLY A 13 -2.49 9.40 -9.13
CA GLY A 13 -1.87 9.04 -7.85
C GLY A 13 -1.03 7.76 -7.87
N ILE A 14 -1.07 6.99 -8.96
CA ILE A 14 -0.20 5.84 -9.15
C ILE A 14 1.07 6.29 -9.88
N HIS A 15 2.21 6.14 -9.19
CA HIS A 15 3.52 6.46 -9.72
C HIS A 15 4.04 5.37 -10.65
N ARG A 16 3.92 4.11 -10.22
CA ARG A 16 4.38 2.94 -10.99
C ARG A 16 3.51 1.72 -10.73
N ILE A 17 3.48 0.84 -11.72
CA ILE A 17 2.82 -0.45 -11.67
C ILE A 17 3.83 -1.52 -12.08
N PHE A 18 3.99 -2.54 -11.25
CA PHE A 18 4.83 -3.70 -11.55
C PHE A 18 3.97 -4.96 -11.66
N ALA A 19 4.20 -5.74 -12.70
CA ALA A 19 3.73 -7.13 -12.73
C ALA A 19 4.64 -7.96 -11.82
N LEU A 20 4.05 -8.82 -10.99
CA LEU A 20 4.80 -9.64 -10.04
C LEU A 20 4.68 -11.15 -10.39
N PRO A 21 5.72 -11.96 -10.09
CA PRO A 21 6.99 -11.56 -9.50
C PRO A 21 7.88 -10.78 -10.48
N ASP A 22 8.70 -9.88 -9.95
CA ASP A 22 9.66 -9.07 -10.69
C ASP A 22 11.09 -9.38 -10.20
N ALA A 23 12.03 -9.54 -11.15
CA ALA A 23 13.41 -9.93 -10.86
C ALA A 23 14.22 -8.80 -10.22
N ASP A 24 14.03 -7.56 -10.67
CA ASP A 24 14.72 -6.39 -10.12
C ASP A 24 14.24 -6.15 -8.68
N LEU A 25 12.93 -6.28 -8.45
CA LEU A 25 12.38 -6.19 -7.09
C LEU A 25 12.84 -7.35 -6.21
N SER A 26 13.00 -8.56 -6.76
CA SER A 26 13.56 -9.69 -6.01
C SER A 26 14.99 -9.40 -5.53
N ALA A 27 15.83 -8.81 -6.38
CA ALA A 27 17.19 -8.45 -6.00
C ALA A 27 17.22 -7.42 -4.86
N LEU A 28 16.22 -6.54 -4.76
CA LEU A 28 16.08 -5.64 -3.60
C LEU A 28 15.92 -6.43 -2.30
N TRP A 29 15.06 -7.46 -2.28
CA TRP A 29 14.90 -8.32 -1.10
C TRP A 29 16.21 -8.98 -0.67
N ASP A 30 16.96 -9.51 -1.64
CA ASP A 30 18.22 -10.21 -1.40
C ASP A 30 19.30 -9.26 -0.87
N SER A 31 19.26 -7.98 -1.27
CA SER A 31 20.21 -6.95 -0.80
C SER A 31 19.94 -6.42 0.61
N ILE A 32 18.73 -6.61 1.17
CA ILE A 32 18.43 -6.14 2.53
C ILE A 32 19.13 -7.05 3.55
N VAL A 33 19.96 -6.47 4.40
CA VAL A 33 20.61 -7.18 5.52
C VAL A 33 19.74 -7.04 6.76
N MET A 34 19.13 -8.14 7.19
CA MET A 34 18.35 -8.27 8.42
C MET A 34 18.31 -9.75 8.81
N ASP A 35 17.88 -10.06 10.03
CA ASP A 35 17.81 -11.44 10.49
C ASP A 35 16.82 -12.25 9.62
N GLU A 36 17.21 -13.46 9.23
CA GLU A 36 16.41 -14.29 8.31
C GLU A 36 15.05 -14.62 8.93
N SER A 37 14.98 -14.82 10.25
CA SER A 37 13.73 -15.03 10.97
C SER A 37 12.75 -13.86 10.81
N ASP A 38 13.25 -12.62 10.79
CA ASP A 38 12.43 -11.42 10.65
C ASP A 38 11.92 -11.28 9.21
N LYS A 39 12.77 -11.62 8.22
CA LYS A 39 12.37 -11.72 6.80
C LYS A 39 11.28 -12.76 6.60
N GLU A 40 11.48 -13.95 7.14
CA GLU A 40 10.51 -15.04 7.06
C GLU A 40 9.19 -14.67 7.74
N GLN A 41 9.24 -14.04 8.92
CA GLN A 41 8.05 -13.58 9.62
C GLN A 41 7.29 -12.51 8.82
N LEU A 42 8.01 -11.54 8.25
CA LEU A 42 7.42 -10.49 7.41
C LEU A 42 6.75 -11.09 6.16
N LEU A 43 7.42 -12.03 5.50
CA LEU A 43 6.87 -12.75 4.34
C LEU A 43 5.64 -13.58 4.72
N ALA A 44 5.69 -14.32 5.82
CA ALA A 44 4.58 -15.11 6.32
C ALA A 44 3.36 -14.23 6.64
N GLN A 45 3.57 -13.09 7.30
CA GLN A 45 2.51 -12.12 7.59
C GLN A 45 1.88 -11.58 6.30
N ALA A 46 2.70 -11.24 5.30
CA ALA A 46 2.19 -10.75 4.02
C ALA A 46 1.36 -11.82 3.29
N ILE A 47 1.80 -13.09 3.29
CA ILE A 47 1.06 -14.22 2.70
C ILE A 47 -0.25 -14.48 3.46
N ALA A 48 -0.23 -14.37 4.80
CA ALA A 48 -1.42 -14.54 5.64
C ALA A 48 -2.50 -13.53 5.26
N ASN A 49 -2.13 -12.28 4.96
CA ASN A 49 -3.06 -11.24 4.51
C ASN A 49 -3.82 -11.63 3.22
N PHE A 50 -3.20 -12.40 2.32
CA PHE A 50 -3.86 -12.90 1.10
C PHE A 50 -4.67 -14.19 1.32
N THR A 51 -4.27 -15.05 2.25
CA THR A 51 -4.84 -16.40 2.40
C THR A 51 -5.95 -16.49 3.44
N VAL A 52 -5.80 -15.80 4.57
CA VAL A 52 -6.73 -15.87 5.70
C VAL A 52 -8.02 -15.13 5.38
N ARG A 53 -7.93 -14.02 4.62
CA ARG A 53 -9.09 -13.22 4.22
C ARG A 53 -10.15 -14.01 3.45
N ALA A 54 -9.72 -15.00 2.65
CA ALA A 54 -10.64 -15.85 1.89
C ALA A 54 -11.38 -16.88 2.77
N LYS A 55 -10.95 -17.09 4.02
CA LYS A 55 -11.38 -18.20 4.88
C LYS A 55 -12.01 -17.78 6.21
N VAL A 56 -11.90 -16.51 6.58
CA VAL A 56 -12.37 -16.00 7.88
C VAL A 56 -13.21 -14.75 7.68
N ASP A 57 -14.42 -14.77 8.24
CA ASP A 57 -15.32 -13.62 8.23
C ASP A 57 -14.74 -12.45 9.05
N ARG A 58 -14.90 -11.23 8.56
CA ARG A 58 -14.40 -10.00 9.22
C ARG A 58 -14.96 -9.80 10.63
N SER A 59 -16.14 -10.36 10.91
CA SER A 59 -16.76 -10.32 12.24
C SER A 59 -16.07 -11.21 13.28
N VAL A 60 -15.26 -12.17 12.84
CA VAL A 60 -14.59 -13.14 13.72
C VAL A 60 -13.18 -12.67 14.11
N ILE A 61 -12.44 -12.07 13.18
CA ILE A 61 -11.10 -11.54 13.44
C ILE A 61 -10.93 -10.19 12.75
N PRO A 62 -10.66 -9.09 13.49
CA PRO A 62 -10.31 -7.80 12.90
C PRO A 62 -8.87 -7.84 12.38
N MET A 63 -8.66 -8.49 11.24
CA MET A 63 -7.36 -8.53 10.58
C MET A 63 -7.23 -7.36 9.61
N HIS A 64 -6.30 -6.46 9.90
CA HIS A 64 -5.94 -5.36 9.01
C HIS A 64 -4.88 -5.87 8.04
N GLU A 65 -5.17 -5.80 6.73
CA GLU A 65 -4.29 -6.25 5.64
C GLU A 65 -3.14 -5.25 5.38
N VAL A 66 -2.63 -4.66 6.45
CA VAL A 66 -1.69 -3.54 6.44
C VAL A 66 -0.42 -3.95 7.15
N ILE A 67 0.73 -3.66 6.52
CA ILE A 67 2.05 -3.79 7.11
C ILE A 67 2.66 -2.40 7.14
N LEU A 68 3.10 -1.95 8.32
CA LEU A 68 3.79 -0.68 8.50
C LEU A 68 5.27 -0.94 8.78
N LEU A 69 6.14 -0.41 7.93
CA LEU A 69 7.59 -0.47 8.14
C LEU A 69 8.06 0.86 8.75
N VAL A 70 8.67 0.80 9.93
CA VAL A 70 9.15 1.99 10.65
C VAL A 70 10.65 1.89 10.89
N GLY A 71 11.36 3.00 10.68
CA GLY A 71 12.79 3.09 10.93
C GLY A 71 13.38 4.37 10.33
N PRO A 72 14.64 4.70 10.68
CA PRO A 72 15.33 5.89 10.17
C PRO A 72 15.32 6.00 8.63
N PRO A 73 15.46 7.21 8.06
CA PRO A 73 15.62 7.37 6.62
C PRO A 73 16.87 6.62 6.13
N GLY A 74 16.80 6.06 4.92
CA GLY A 74 17.92 5.33 4.31
C GLY A 74 18.12 3.88 4.76
N THR A 75 17.28 3.33 5.66
CA THR A 75 17.39 1.93 6.12
C THR A 75 16.78 0.89 5.16
N GLY A 76 16.42 1.28 3.94
CA GLY A 76 15.94 0.35 2.92
C GLY A 76 14.47 -0.09 3.04
N LYS A 77 13.65 0.59 3.86
CA LYS A 77 12.21 0.26 4.04
C LYS A 77 11.44 0.12 2.71
N THR A 78 11.61 1.10 1.82
CA THR A 78 11.01 1.11 0.48
C THR A 78 11.47 -0.09 -0.35
N SER A 79 12.77 -0.38 -0.35
CA SER A 79 13.34 -1.53 -1.05
C SER A 79 12.85 -2.85 -0.48
N LEU A 80 12.75 -2.96 0.85
CA LEU A 80 12.21 -4.12 1.55
C LEU A 80 10.74 -4.37 1.16
N ALA A 81 9.90 -3.32 1.16
CA ALA A 81 8.49 -3.44 0.78
C ALA A 81 8.30 -3.90 -0.68
N LYS A 82 9.09 -3.33 -1.60
CA LYS A 82 9.07 -3.73 -3.02
C LYS A 82 9.53 -5.18 -3.21
N GLY A 83 10.61 -5.56 -2.52
CA GLY A 83 11.12 -6.92 -2.54
C GLY A 83 10.13 -7.93 -1.94
N LEU A 84 9.53 -7.59 -0.81
CA LEU A 84 8.48 -8.37 -0.16
C LEU A 84 7.33 -8.68 -1.14
N ALA A 85 6.86 -7.67 -1.88
CA ALA A 85 5.81 -7.86 -2.87
C ALA A 85 6.16 -8.93 -3.92
N SER A 86 7.41 -8.91 -4.42
CA SER A 86 7.88 -9.93 -5.35
C SER A 86 8.00 -11.31 -4.71
N GLN A 87 8.49 -11.41 -3.47
CA GLN A 87 8.56 -12.70 -2.75
C GLN A 87 7.18 -13.30 -2.48
N VAL A 88 6.20 -12.48 -2.11
CA VAL A 88 4.79 -12.91 -1.96
C VAL A 88 4.28 -13.53 -3.27
N ALA A 89 4.50 -12.87 -4.41
CA ALA A 89 4.04 -13.37 -5.69
C ALA A 89 4.69 -14.70 -6.11
N LYS A 90 5.94 -14.97 -5.71
CA LYS A 90 6.59 -16.27 -5.96
C LYS A 90 5.90 -17.43 -5.25
N VAL A 91 5.25 -17.17 -4.11
CA VAL A 91 4.48 -18.19 -3.37
C VAL A 91 3.16 -18.49 -4.08
N PHE A 92 2.47 -17.48 -4.61
CA PHE A 92 1.20 -17.63 -5.34
C PHE A 92 1.40 -17.95 -6.83
N LYS A 93 2.03 -19.08 -7.12
CA LYS A 93 2.28 -19.52 -8.51
C LYS A 93 0.98 -19.61 -9.31
N GLY A 94 0.99 -19.03 -10.51
CA GLY A 94 -0.17 -18.99 -11.41
C GLY A 94 -1.17 -17.86 -11.16
N VAL A 95 -0.97 -17.07 -10.10
CA VAL A 95 -1.76 -15.86 -9.83
C VAL A 95 -1.00 -14.64 -10.33
N LYS A 96 -1.63 -13.81 -11.15
CA LYS A 96 -1.03 -12.55 -11.62
C LYS A 96 -1.19 -11.47 -10.55
N LEU A 97 -0.16 -11.32 -9.71
CA LEU A 97 -0.10 -10.23 -8.73
C LEU A 97 0.47 -8.97 -9.36
N ARG A 98 0.18 -7.82 -8.75
CA ARG A 98 0.80 -6.55 -9.10
C ARG A 98 1.16 -5.72 -7.88
N LEU A 99 2.15 -4.86 -8.04
CA LEU A 99 2.51 -3.80 -7.10
C LEU A 99 2.06 -2.46 -7.68
N LEU A 100 1.31 -1.68 -6.92
CA LEU A 100 1.05 -0.27 -7.18
C LEU A 100 1.91 0.57 -6.24
N GLU A 101 2.82 1.37 -6.81
CA GLU A 101 3.52 2.39 -6.04
C GLU A 101 2.73 3.69 -6.14
N VAL A 102 2.31 4.20 -4.99
CA VAL A 102 1.66 5.49 -4.86
C VAL A 102 2.71 6.56 -4.58
N ASP A 103 2.56 7.72 -5.20
CA ASP A 103 3.34 8.92 -4.85
C ASP A 103 2.42 9.90 -4.09
N PRO A 104 2.55 9.98 -2.76
CA PRO A 104 1.78 10.93 -1.97
C PRO A 104 2.01 12.40 -2.33
N HIS A 105 3.23 12.78 -2.73
CA HIS A 105 3.55 14.17 -3.06
C HIS A 105 2.78 14.64 -4.29
N GLY A 106 2.53 13.73 -5.24
CA GLY A 106 1.67 13.99 -6.40
C GLY A 106 0.18 14.18 -6.05
N LEU A 107 -0.25 13.74 -4.85
CA LEU A 107 -1.64 13.89 -4.37
C LEU A 107 -1.85 15.20 -3.59
N THR A 108 -0.79 15.73 -2.98
CA THR A 108 -0.81 16.91 -2.12
C THR A 108 -0.57 18.18 -2.93
N SER A 109 -1.62 18.72 -3.56
CA SER A 109 -1.56 20.04 -4.20
C SER A 109 -1.91 21.17 -3.21
N SER A 110 -1.44 22.39 -3.46
CA SER A 110 -1.59 23.57 -2.56
C SER A 110 -3.03 24.02 -2.27
N ALA A 111 -4.05 23.38 -2.84
CA ALA A 111 -5.46 23.64 -2.52
C ALA A 111 -6.04 22.50 -1.67
N MET A 112 -6.37 22.79 -0.40
CA MET A 112 -6.83 21.84 0.62
C MET A 112 -7.96 20.89 0.15
N GLY A 113 -8.94 21.38 -0.60
CA GLY A 113 -10.04 20.55 -1.12
C GLY A 113 -9.65 19.62 -2.28
N LYS A 114 -8.57 19.92 -3.01
CA LYS A 114 -8.08 19.06 -4.11
C LYS A 114 -7.33 17.85 -3.57
N THR A 115 -6.63 17.99 -2.45
CA THR A 115 -5.87 16.91 -1.80
C THR A 115 -6.79 15.83 -1.22
N GLN A 116 -7.81 16.20 -0.46
CA GLN A 116 -8.76 15.22 0.10
C GLN A 116 -9.49 14.42 -0.99
N ARG A 117 -9.95 15.12 -2.04
CA ARG A 117 -10.58 14.47 -3.19
C ARG A 117 -9.62 13.55 -3.93
N ALA A 118 -8.36 13.97 -4.14
CA ALA A 118 -7.36 13.14 -4.80
C ALA A 118 -7.05 11.85 -4.03
N VAL A 119 -6.95 11.93 -2.69
CA VAL A 119 -6.78 10.74 -1.84
C VAL A 119 -8.01 9.84 -1.89
N ALA A 120 -9.21 10.41 -1.81
CA ALA A 120 -10.45 9.62 -1.95
C ALA A 120 -10.56 8.93 -3.31
N ASP A 121 -10.26 9.64 -4.40
CA ASP A 121 -10.26 9.10 -5.78
C ASP A 121 -9.20 7.98 -5.93
N LEU A 122 -8.01 8.14 -5.33
CA LEU A 122 -6.97 7.10 -5.35
C LEU A 122 -7.49 5.77 -4.75
N PHE A 123 -8.07 5.81 -3.55
CA PHE A 123 -8.53 4.59 -2.87
C PHE A 123 -9.82 4.03 -3.46
N SER A 124 -10.80 4.89 -3.77
CA SER A 124 -12.12 4.44 -4.23
C SER A 124 -12.21 4.13 -5.71
N GLN A 125 -11.29 4.63 -6.53
CA GLN A 125 -11.26 4.40 -7.97
C GLN A 125 -9.97 3.68 -8.39
N SER A 126 -8.83 4.34 -8.31
CA SER A 126 -7.58 3.83 -8.92
C SER A 126 -7.14 2.48 -8.34
N ILE A 127 -7.13 2.36 -7.02
CA ILE A 127 -6.79 1.11 -6.33
C ILE A 127 -7.91 0.07 -6.49
N ALA A 128 -9.17 0.50 -6.40
CA ALA A 128 -10.33 -0.39 -6.54
C ALA A 128 -10.40 -1.04 -7.92
N GLU A 129 -10.22 -0.28 -9.00
CA GLU A 129 -10.18 -0.77 -10.38
C GLU A 129 -9.03 -1.76 -10.58
N ALA A 130 -7.85 -1.45 -10.04
CA ALA A 130 -6.72 -2.39 -10.08
C ALA A 130 -7.04 -3.70 -9.34
N ALA A 131 -7.66 -3.62 -8.16
CA ALA A 131 -8.05 -4.80 -7.39
C ALA A 131 -9.12 -5.66 -8.07
N MET A 132 -9.97 -5.08 -8.92
CA MET A 132 -10.93 -5.84 -9.75
C MET A 132 -10.24 -6.72 -10.80
N THR A 133 -9.05 -6.32 -11.26
CA THR A 133 -8.29 -7.08 -12.29
C THR A 133 -7.45 -8.22 -11.72
N GLY A 134 -7.21 -8.21 -10.40
CA GLY A 134 -6.48 -9.26 -9.72
C GLY A 134 -5.87 -8.81 -8.38
N PRO A 135 -5.26 -9.74 -7.64
CA PRO A 135 -4.67 -9.43 -6.34
C PRO A 135 -3.58 -8.38 -6.45
N THR A 136 -3.71 -7.35 -5.62
CA THR A 136 -2.92 -6.11 -5.74
C THR A 136 -2.28 -5.77 -4.40
N ILE A 137 -0.97 -5.52 -4.41
CA ILE A 137 -0.22 -4.94 -3.29
C ILE A 137 -0.07 -3.45 -3.57
N VAL A 138 -0.37 -2.62 -2.57
CA VAL A 138 -0.21 -1.17 -2.66
C VAL A 138 0.93 -0.75 -1.73
N LEU A 139 1.93 -0.07 -2.28
CA LEU A 139 3.00 0.58 -1.52
C LEU A 139 2.68 2.08 -1.41
N LEU A 140 2.41 2.51 -0.18
CA LEU A 140 2.34 3.91 0.22
C LEU A 140 3.68 4.26 0.86
N ASP A 141 4.57 4.89 0.10
CA ASP A 141 5.84 5.41 0.65
C ASP A 141 5.62 6.79 1.29
N GLU A 142 6.40 7.16 2.29
CA GLU A 142 6.28 8.47 2.98
C GLU A 142 4.84 8.81 3.42
N VAL A 143 4.15 7.85 4.04
CA VAL A 143 2.75 7.99 4.50
C VAL A 143 2.55 9.17 5.47
N GLU A 144 3.61 9.61 6.14
CA GLU A 144 3.63 10.82 6.96
C GLU A 144 3.23 12.08 6.18
N THR A 145 3.48 12.15 4.87
CA THR A 145 3.06 13.27 4.01
C THR A 145 1.54 13.34 3.91
N LEU A 146 0.87 12.19 3.82
CA LEU A 146 -0.60 12.11 3.84
C LEU A 146 -1.17 12.46 5.21
N ALA A 147 -0.50 12.05 6.30
CA ALA A 147 -0.93 12.31 7.66
C ALA A 147 -0.75 13.79 8.06
N ALA A 148 0.38 14.40 7.71
CA ALA A 148 0.70 15.79 8.01
C ALA A 148 -0.31 16.76 7.37
N ASP A 149 -0.68 16.53 6.11
CA ASP A 149 -1.70 17.34 5.44
C ASP A 149 -3.07 17.18 6.09
N ARG A 150 -3.40 15.98 6.59
CA ARG A 150 -4.64 15.77 7.36
C ARG A 150 -4.60 16.43 8.74
N SER A 151 -3.46 16.50 9.41
CA SER A 151 -3.32 17.23 10.67
C SER A 151 -3.45 18.74 10.48
N LYS A 152 -2.93 19.29 9.38
CA LYS A 152 -3.18 20.68 8.96
C LYS A 152 -4.66 20.93 8.64
N LEU A 153 -5.32 19.97 7.97
CA LEU A 153 -6.78 19.99 7.74
C LEU A 153 -7.57 19.88 9.06
N SER A 154 -7.05 19.16 10.04
CA SER A 154 -7.67 18.93 11.35
C SER A 154 -7.52 20.09 12.32
N LEU A 155 -6.58 21.01 12.10
CA LEU A 155 -6.41 22.20 12.95
C LEU A 155 -7.49 23.27 12.70
N GLU A 156 -8.22 23.17 11.58
CA GLU A 156 -9.43 23.97 11.30
C GLU A 156 -10.74 23.21 11.55
N ALA A 157 -10.68 21.90 11.82
CA ALA A 157 -11.85 21.08 12.12
C ALA A 157 -11.96 20.85 13.63
N ASN A 158 -13.16 21.04 14.15
CA ASN A 158 -13.53 20.88 15.55
C ASN A 158 -12.92 19.59 16.15
N PRO A 159 -12.28 19.61 17.35
CA PRO A 159 -11.63 18.44 17.97
C PRO A 159 -12.48 17.17 18.09
N VAL A 160 -13.81 17.28 17.94
CA VAL A 160 -14.75 16.14 17.87
C VAL A 160 -14.59 15.31 16.58
N ASP A 161 -14.21 15.93 15.45
CA ASP A 161 -14.06 15.24 14.16
C ASP A 161 -12.77 14.42 14.07
N VAL A 162 -11.75 14.78 14.86
CA VAL A 162 -10.47 14.04 14.98
C VAL A 162 -10.69 12.67 15.62
N HIS A 163 -11.55 12.63 16.65
CA HIS A 163 -11.86 11.38 17.34
C HIS A 163 -12.66 10.43 16.42
N ARG A 164 -13.64 10.98 15.71
CA ARG A 164 -14.51 10.23 14.78
C ARG A 164 -13.78 9.74 13.52
N ALA A 165 -12.74 10.47 13.07
CA ALA A 165 -11.91 10.08 11.92
C ALA A 165 -10.95 8.93 12.24
N THR A 166 -10.53 8.79 13.50
CA THR A 166 -9.72 7.66 13.98
C THR A 166 -10.59 6.39 14.03
N ASP A 167 -11.83 6.52 14.49
CA ASP A 167 -12.81 5.43 14.53
C ASP A 167 -13.25 4.96 13.14
N ALA A 168 -13.18 5.80 12.10
CA ALA A 168 -13.50 5.40 10.73
C ALA A 168 -12.39 4.57 10.05
N VAL A 169 -11.15 4.65 10.55
CA VAL A 169 -10.00 3.89 10.03
C VAL A 169 -9.72 2.63 10.87
N LEU A 170 -10.07 2.65 12.17
CA LEU A 170 -9.78 1.58 13.12
C LEU A 170 -11.01 0.94 13.78
N GLY A 171 -12.21 1.47 13.56
CA GLY A 171 -13.45 0.94 14.12
C GLY A 171 -14.10 -0.12 13.22
N PRO A 172 -14.77 -1.13 13.80
CA PRO A 172 -15.51 -2.11 13.02
C PRO A 172 -16.64 -1.38 12.29
N ALA A 173 -16.61 -1.41 10.95
CA ALA A 173 -17.73 -0.98 10.14
C ALA A 173 -18.93 -1.85 10.47
N HIS A 174 -19.83 -1.33 11.31
CA HIS A 174 -21.13 -1.94 11.55
C HIS A 174 -22.10 -1.52 10.46
N ILE A 175 -22.72 -2.57 9.90
CA ILE A 175 -23.86 -2.67 8.98
C ILE A 175 -23.49 -2.60 7.49
#